data_AF-A0AAW8FFQ8-F1
#
_entry.id   AF-A0AAW8FFQ8-F1
#
_cell.length_a   1.000
_cell.length_b   1.000
_cell.length_c   1.000
_cell.angle_alpha   90.00
_cell.angle_beta   90.00
_cell.angle_gamma   90.00
#
_symmetry.space_group_name_H-M   'P 1'
#
loop_
_entity.id
_entity.type
_entity.pdbx_description
1 polymer ?
#
loop_
_entity_poly.entity_id
_entity_poly.type
_entity_poly.pdbx_seq_one_letter_code
_entity_poly.pdbx_strand_id
1 'polypeptide(L)'
;MAAQSLPRTRTGSVRDDLRANASQVRRTLADPRQGALFRALIAAAACDDRTAEALRHFHDVRVAEWATCVAEGVARGELPVGTDPATVVRALSVPLHHALLITGTAPARPPPHARRTRR
;
A
#
# COMPACT_ATOMS: atom_id res chain seq x y z
N MET A 1 -14.45 -0.52 -6.74
CA MET A 1 -13.33 -0.96 -5.87
C MET A 1 -12.60 0.19 -5.18
N ALA A 2 -12.18 1.28 -5.85
CA ALA A 2 -11.60 2.45 -5.16
C ALA A 2 -12.62 3.21 -4.29
N ALA A 3 -13.83 3.46 -4.80
CA ALA A 3 -14.89 4.20 -4.11
C ALA A 3 -15.50 3.49 -2.87
N GLN A 4 -15.08 2.26 -2.58
CA GLN A 4 -15.49 1.48 -1.40
C GLN A 4 -14.30 1.19 -0.48
N SER A 5 -13.18 1.89 -0.68
CA SER A 5 -12.04 1.75 0.23
C SER A 5 -12.49 2.22 1.62
N LEU A 6 -12.42 1.32 2.59
CA LEU A 6 -12.62 1.66 4.00
C LEU A 6 -11.77 2.91 4.33
N PRO A 7 -12.28 3.83 5.18
CA PRO A 7 -11.51 4.98 5.61
C PRO A 7 -10.15 4.52 6.11
N ARG A 8 -9.09 5.30 5.85
CA ARG A 8 -7.76 4.97 6.40
C ARG A 8 -7.86 4.76 7.91
N THR A 9 -7.04 3.84 8.41
CA THR A 9 -6.86 3.70 9.86
C THR A 9 -6.21 4.97 10.42
N ARG A 10 -6.67 5.42 11.59
CA ARG A 10 -6.15 6.60 12.31
C ARG A 10 -5.85 6.22 13.75
N THR A 11 -4.65 5.69 13.97
CA THR A 11 -4.17 5.28 15.30
C THR A 11 -3.48 6.42 16.05
N GLY A 12 -3.10 7.49 15.34
CA GLY A 12 -2.27 8.57 15.88
C GLY A 12 -0.77 8.33 15.77
N SER A 13 -0.33 7.20 15.19
CA SER A 13 1.06 6.83 14.95
C SER A 13 1.24 6.52 13.46
N VAL A 14 2.14 7.24 12.78
CA VAL A 14 2.39 7.04 11.34
C VAL A 14 2.85 5.62 11.08
N ARG A 15 3.63 5.05 12.00
CA ARG A 15 4.12 3.68 11.89
C ARG A 15 2.96 2.68 11.92
N ASP A 16 2.02 2.85 12.84
CA ASP A 16 0.92 1.90 13.01
C ASP A 16 -0.12 2.06 11.90
N ASP A 17 -0.37 3.28 11.44
CA ASP A 17 -1.20 3.56 10.27
C ASP A 17 -0.63 2.93 9.00
N LEU A 18 0.66 3.13 8.72
CA LEU A 18 1.32 2.52 7.55
C LEU A 18 1.38 0.99 7.65
N ARG A 19 1.51 0.44 8.86
CA ARG A 19 1.42 -1.02 9.10
C ARG A 19 0.00 -1.55 8.84
N ALA A 20 -1.03 -0.80 9.23
CA ALA A 20 -2.41 -1.14 8.94
C ALA A 20 -2.67 -1.15 7.41
N ASN A 21 -2.17 -0.13 6.69
CA ASN A 21 -2.23 -0.08 5.23
C ASN A 21 -1.56 -1.29 4.59
N ALA A 22 -0.29 -1.55 4.92
CA ALA A 22 0.46 -2.67 4.36
C ALA A 22 -0.23 -4.01 4.64
N SER A 23 -0.81 -4.16 5.84
CA SER A 23 -1.59 -5.36 6.19
C SER A 23 -2.88 -5.49 5.38
N GLN A 24 -3.57 -4.39 5.09
CA GLN A 24 -4.75 -4.38 4.23
C GLN A 24 -4.39 -4.76 2.79
N VAL A 25 -3.37 -4.12 2.20
CA VAL A 25 -2.89 -4.44 0.84
C VAL A 25 -2.48 -5.91 0.77
N ARG A 26 -1.70 -6.39 1.74
CA ARG A 26 -1.30 -7.80 1.81
C ARG A 26 -2.49 -8.73 1.79
N ARG A 27 -3.51 -8.50 2.64
CA ARG A 27 -4.73 -9.34 2.67
C ARG A 27 -5.46 -9.32 1.33
N THR A 28 -5.60 -8.15 0.70
CA THR A 28 -6.24 -8.03 -0.62
C THR A 28 -5.49 -8.80 -1.69
N LEU A 29 -4.16 -8.71 -1.73
CA LEU A 29 -3.36 -9.41 -2.75
C LEU A 29 -3.20 -10.91 -2.48
N ALA A 30 -3.28 -11.34 -1.22
CA ALA A 30 -3.22 -12.75 -0.84
C ALA A 30 -4.58 -13.48 -0.97
N ASP A 31 -5.69 -12.74 -1.05
CA ASP A 31 -7.00 -13.33 -1.30
C ASP A 31 -7.05 -13.96 -2.72
N PRO A 32 -7.49 -15.23 -2.87
CA PRO A 32 -7.45 -15.91 -4.17
C PRO A 32 -8.22 -15.19 -5.28
N ARG A 33 -9.37 -14.60 -4.95
CA ARG A 33 -10.22 -13.91 -5.93
C ARG A 33 -9.67 -12.52 -6.23
N GLN A 34 -9.40 -11.74 -5.20
CA GLN A 34 -8.96 -10.35 -5.35
C GLN A 34 -7.54 -10.26 -5.90
N GLY A 35 -6.64 -11.14 -5.49
CA GLY A 35 -5.28 -11.23 -6.03
C GLY A 35 -5.26 -11.66 -7.50
N ALA A 36 -6.10 -12.61 -7.90
CA ALA A 36 -6.25 -12.99 -9.31
C ALA A 36 -6.81 -11.83 -10.15
N LEU A 37 -7.84 -11.14 -9.66
CA LEU A 37 -8.40 -9.95 -10.32
C LEU A 37 -7.36 -8.84 -10.47
N PHE A 38 -6.57 -8.58 -9.43
CA PHE A 38 -5.55 -7.53 -9.47
C PHE A 38 -4.45 -7.83 -10.50
N ARG A 39 -4.00 -9.09 -10.59
CA ARG A 39 -3.08 -9.55 -11.65
C ARG A 39 -3.67 -9.34 -13.04
N ALA A 40 -4.94 -9.72 -13.24
CA ALA A 40 -5.60 -9.55 -14.52
C ALA A 40 -5.73 -8.08 -14.94
N LEU A 41 -6.02 -7.18 -13.99
CA LEU A 41 -6.08 -5.73 -14.25
C LEU A 41 -4.72 -5.16 -14.67
N ILE A 42 -3.63 -5.58 -14.01
CA ILE A 42 -2.28 -5.15 -14.40
C ILE A 42 -1.91 -5.69 -15.78
N ALA A 43 -2.23 -6.96 -16.07
CA ALA A 43 -1.99 -7.55 -17.38
C ALA A 43 -2.77 -6.81 -18.49
N ALA A 44 -4.04 -6.47 -18.25
CA ALA A 44 -4.84 -5.70 -19.18
C ALA A 44 -4.30 -4.27 -19.37
N ALA A 45 -3.89 -3.61 -18.30
CA ALA A 45 -3.28 -2.27 -18.35
C ALA A 45 -1.97 -2.24 -19.15
N ALA A 46 -1.27 -3.36 -19.32
CA ALA A 46 -0.07 -3.41 -20.15
C ALA A 46 -0.38 -3.40 -21.66
N CYS A 47 -1.63 -3.68 -22.05
CA CYS A 47 -2.05 -3.82 -23.44
C CYS A 47 -3.13 -2.80 -23.87
N ASP A 48 -3.72 -2.05 -22.93
CA ASP A 48 -4.83 -1.12 -23.19
C ASP A 48 -4.67 0.18 -22.40
N ASP A 49 -4.55 1.31 -23.11
CA ASP A 49 -4.28 2.62 -22.52
C ASP A 49 -5.39 3.12 -21.59
N ARG A 50 -6.66 2.81 -21.91
CA ARG A 50 -7.80 3.18 -21.07
C ARG A 50 -7.77 2.43 -19.74
N THR A 51 -7.44 1.15 -19.78
CA THR A 51 -7.26 0.33 -18.58
C THR A 51 -6.05 0.80 -17.78
N ALA A 52 -4.96 1.19 -18.45
CA ALA A 52 -3.79 1.77 -17.81
C ALA A 52 -4.13 3.08 -17.09
N GLU A 53 -4.92 3.96 -17.71
CA GLU A 53 -5.40 5.19 -17.09
C GLU A 53 -6.30 4.92 -15.88
N ALA A 54 -7.25 4.01 -16.02
CA ALA A 54 -8.13 3.63 -14.91
C ALA A 54 -7.33 3.03 -13.73
N LEU A 55 -6.30 2.22 -14.02
CA LEU A 55 -5.43 1.63 -13.00
C LEU A 55 -4.55 2.70 -12.33
N ARG A 56 -3.98 3.65 -13.09
CA ARG A 56 -3.26 4.80 -12.52
C ARG A 56 -4.15 5.61 -11.59
N HIS A 57 -5.34 5.98 -12.05
CA HIS A 57 -6.31 6.72 -11.24
C HIS A 57 -6.69 5.97 -9.96
N PHE A 58 -6.91 4.65 -10.04
CA PHE A 58 -7.14 3.81 -8.86
C PHE A 58 -5.99 3.90 -7.84
N HIS A 59 -4.74 3.85 -8.30
CA HIS A 59 -3.58 3.99 -7.43
C HIS A 59 -3.44 5.40 -6.87
N ASP A 60 -3.67 6.44 -7.67
CA ASP A 60 -3.57 7.85 -7.24
C ASP A 60 -4.56 8.15 -6.10
N VAL A 61 -5.81 7.71 -6.23
CA VAL A 61 -6.82 7.86 -5.16
C VAL A 61 -6.38 7.15 -3.88
N ARG A 62 -5.85 5.92 -3.99
CA ARG A 62 -5.38 5.18 -2.81
C ARG A 62 -4.13 5.80 -2.18
N VAL A 63 -3.23 6.33 -2.99
CA VAL A 63 -2.02 7.00 -2.50
C VAL A 63 -2.39 8.30 -1.80
N ALA A 64 -3.28 9.11 -2.39
CA ALA A 64 -3.74 10.37 -1.79
C ALA A 64 -4.42 10.15 -0.43
N GLU A 65 -5.30 9.14 -0.31
CA GLU A 65 -5.96 8.81 0.96
C GLU A 65 -4.93 8.50 2.07
N TRP A 66 -3.94 7.66 1.79
CA TRP A 66 -2.94 7.26 2.78
C TRP A 66 -1.79 8.26 2.96
N ALA A 67 -1.52 9.12 1.98
CA ALA A 67 -0.49 10.16 2.08
C ALA A 67 -0.75 11.11 3.26
N THR A 68 -2.03 11.35 3.58
CA THR A 68 -2.43 12.18 4.71
C THR A 68 -1.83 11.70 6.03
N CYS A 69 -1.75 10.39 6.31
CA CYS A 69 -1.17 9.93 7.58
C CYS A 69 0.34 10.19 7.67
N VAL A 70 1.05 10.20 6.54
CA VAL A 70 2.48 10.52 6.48
C VAL A 70 2.70 12.01 6.72
N ALA A 71 1.90 12.87 6.09
CA ALA A 71 1.94 14.31 6.33
C ALA A 71 1.64 14.66 7.80
N GLU A 72 0.64 14.03 8.40
CA GLU A 72 0.33 14.16 9.83
C GLU A 72 1.50 13.66 10.71
N GLY A 73 2.15 12.56 10.34
CA GLY A 73 3.34 12.05 11.02
C GLY A 73 4.53 13.02 10.97
N VAL A 74 4.76 13.67 9.84
CA VAL A 74 5.77 14.75 9.71
C VAL A 74 5.41 15.92 10.63
N ALA A 75 4.16 16.38 10.63
CA ALA A 75 3.71 17.48 11.49
C ALA A 75 3.88 17.19 12.99
N ARG A 76 3.74 15.92 13.41
CA ARG A 76 3.98 15.46 14.78
C ARG A 76 5.45 15.20 15.11
N GLY A 77 6.36 15.32 14.13
CA GLY A 77 7.78 15.04 14.31
C GLY A 77 8.15 13.55 14.32
N GLU A 78 7.26 12.65 13.87
CA GLU A 78 7.53 11.21 13.77
C GLU A 78 8.38 10.85 12.55
N LEU A 79 8.42 11.73 11.55
CA LEU A 79 9.20 11.58 10.31
C LEU A 79 9.97 12.87 10.01
N PRO A 80 11.10 12.79 9.26
CA PRO A 80 11.86 13.97 8.87
C PRO A 80 11.01 14.98 8.07
N VAL A 81 11.25 16.26 8.30
CA VAL A 81 10.70 17.34 7.47
C VAL A 81 11.17 17.15 6.02
N GLY A 82 10.27 17.35 5.06
CA GLY A 82 10.53 17.13 3.64
C GLY A 82 10.29 15.70 3.14
N THR A 83 9.85 14.78 4.02
CA THR A 83 9.42 13.44 3.58
C THR A 83 8.25 13.56 2.59
N ASP A 84 8.40 13.04 1.37
CA ASP A 84 7.31 12.97 0.38
C ASP A 84 6.28 11.89 0.78
N PRO A 85 5.04 12.30 1.16
CA PRO A 85 4.00 11.39 1.58
C PRO A 85 3.64 10.32 0.55
N ALA A 86 3.54 10.71 -0.72
CA ALA A 86 3.09 9.83 -1.78
C ALA A 86 4.14 8.75 -2.07
N THR A 87 5.42 9.12 -2.02
CA THR A 87 6.53 8.19 -2.21
C THR A 87 6.62 7.16 -1.09
N VAL A 88 6.42 7.57 0.18
CA VAL A 88 6.36 6.62 1.30
C VAL A 88 5.24 5.59 1.10
N VAL A 89 4.03 6.05 0.74
CA VAL A 89 2.88 5.15 0.55
C VAL A 89 3.09 4.21 -0.63
N ARG A 90 3.65 4.69 -1.75
CA ARG A 90 4.00 3.83 -2.90
C ARG A 90 5.02 2.77 -2.51
N ALA A 91 6.09 3.15 -1.80
CA ALA A 91 7.16 2.26 -1.39
C ALA A 91 6.66 1.06 -0.56
N LEU A 92 5.62 1.24 0.27
CA LEU A 92 5.01 0.15 1.03
C LEU A 92 4.40 -0.94 0.15
N SER A 93 3.86 -0.55 -1.01
CA SER A 93 3.12 -1.46 -1.88
C SER A 93 4.05 -2.24 -2.81
N VAL A 94 5.20 -1.67 -3.20
CA VAL A 94 6.16 -2.26 -4.15
C VAL A 94 6.54 -3.72 -3.81
N PRO A 95 7.01 -4.06 -2.59
CA PRO A 95 7.42 -5.44 -2.30
C PRO A 95 6.25 -6.43 -2.36
N LEU A 96 5.02 -5.98 -2.08
CA LEU A 96 3.82 -6.81 -2.15
C LEU A 96 3.42 -7.10 -3.60
N HIS A 97 3.56 -6.11 -4.49
CA HIS A 97 3.35 -6.30 -5.93
C HIS A 97 4.44 -7.18 -6.54
N HIS A 98 5.69 -7.00 -6.13
CA HIS A 98 6.80 -7.85 -6.55
C HIS A 98 6.55 -9.33 -6.18
N ALA A 99 6.11 -9.60 -4.94
CA ALA A 99 5.78 -10.96 -4.53
C ALA A 99 4.71 -11.59 -5.45
N LEU A 100 3.62 -10.86 -5.71
CA LEU A 100 2.49 -11.34 -6.50
C LEU A 100 2.81 -11.52 -7.99
N LEU A 101 3.52 -10.56 -8.60
CA LEU A 101 3.69 -10.46 -10.06
C LEU A 101 4.99 -11.07 -10.56
N ILE A 102 6.06 -10.96 -9.78
CA ILE A 102 7.40 -11.41 -10.19
C ILE A 102 7.68 -12.79 -9.62
N THR A 103 7.48 -12.99 -8.31
CA THR A 103 7.76 -14.30 -7.70
C THR A 103 6.56 -15.26 -7.75
N GLY A 104 5.38 -14.77 -8.11
CA GLY A 104 4.16 -15.59 -8.17
C GLY A 104 3.65 -16.09 -6.82
N THR A 105 4.13 -15.53 -5.71
CA THR A 105 3.74 -15.94 -4.35
C THR A 105 2.69 -15.02 -3.76
N ALA A 106 1.74 -15.59 -3.00
CA ALA A 106 0.82 -14.79 -2.21
C ALA A 106 1.63 -14.03 -1.14
N PRO A 107 1.46 -12.70 -0.98
CA PRO A 107 2.23 -11.93 -0.02
C PRO A 107 2.03 -12.44 1.42
N ALA A 108 3.06 -13.07 1.98
CA ALA A 108 3.00 -13.65 3.31
C ALA A 108 3.01 -12.58 4.42
N ARG A 109 2.45 -12.90 5.59
CA ARG A 109 2.58 -12.05 6.77
C ARG A 109 4.06 -12.00 7.16
N PRO A 110 4.67 -10.80 7.30
CA PRO A 110 6.05 -10.72 7.75
C PRO A 110 6.17 -11.34 9.14
N PRO A 111 7.29 -12.04 9.44
CA PRO A 111 7.51 -12.59 10.76
C PRO A 111 7.47 -11.45 11.80
N PRO A 112 7.00 -11.72 13.03
CA PRO A 112 7.00 -10.72 14.08
C PRO A 112 8.44 -10.19 14.23
N HIS A 113 8.62 -8.88 14.08
CA HIS A 113 9.92 -8.28 14.33
C HIS A 113 10.27 -8.55 15.80
N ALA A 114 11.39 -9.23 16.05
CA ALA A 114 11.99 -9.24 17.38
C ALA A 114 12.14 -7.78 17.80
N ARG A 115 11.49 -7.38 18.90
CA ARG A 115 11.62 -6.02 19.44
C ARG A 115 13.12 -5.77 19.61
N ARG A 116 13.70 -4.93 18.75
CA ARG A 116 15.04 -4.38 19.03
C ARG A 116 14.88 -3.56 20.29
N THR A 117 15.28 -4.14 21.41
CA THR A 117 15.56 -3.42 22.65
C THR A 117 16.56 -2.35 22.27
N ARG A 118 16.12 -1.09 22.23
CA ARG A 118 17.04 0.04 22.18
C ARG A 118 17.81 -0.02 23.51
N ARG A 119 19.11 -0.31 23.43
CA ARG A 119 20.07 0.05 24.47
C ARG A 119 20.35 1.54 24.36
#